data_AF-A0A6G9RSI9-F1
#
_entry.id   AF-A0A6G9RSI9-F1
#
_cell.length_a   1.000
_cell.length_b   1.000
_cell.length_c   1.000
_cell.angle_alpha   90.00
_cell.angle_beta   90.00
_cell.angle_gamma   90.00
#
_symmetry.space_group_name_H-M   'P 1'
#
loop_
_entity.id
_entity.type
_entity.pdbx_description
1 polymer ?
#
loop_
_entity_poly.entity_id
_entity_poly.type
_entity_poly.pdbx_seq_one_letter_code
_entity_poly.pdbx_strand_id
1 'polypeptide(L)'
;MDIVYQLVHGLSGLPAQESRLARFFLDNFAQIPEATIEELAAKAGVSPATLQHFSRSIGCADINDFIGQVRHQQQESRLNKTAAPMLGDAAWMDPHTLQQLAKNAGVGSDVLDRFSHSIGRDSNEDILSLIRQRLQDFSQQESRVAQTILSDVAFAASATIDQLATAAGVSPATITRFARAAGCDDIRDLRMKLAQASAPVAAGDLPGPWRERLSQIQHSLNAQLSELSSTEVERAAGLLKQARAVHIFSASTADSPFASLLQYRLLTLGYPANVCQDPALMGITASMLGAGQVLVVFAGSPAGNALAAAVHQARWAGAEIVIIGQQESALSHPQNVTLPLNDPRYGALLVMDLLCDAMAQ
;
A
#
# COMPACT_ATOMS: atom_id res chain seq x y z
N MET A 1 -3.75 -19.00 -26.24
CA MET A 1 -2.44 -19.47 -25.77
C MET A 1 -1.43 -18.50 -26.32
N ASP A 2 -0.55 -17.94 -25.48
CA ASP A 2 0.40 -16.91 -25.88
C ASP A 2 1.44 -17.48 -26.85
N ILE A 3 1.59 -16.86 -28.02
CA ILE A 3 2.55 -17.30 -29.05
C ILE A 3 4.00 -17.20 -28.55
N VAL A 4 4.30 -16.28 -27.63
CA VAL A 4 5.59 -16.17 -26.96
C VAL A 4 5.80 -17.37 -26.03
N TYR A 5 4.76 -17.77 -25.29
CA TYR A 5 4.81 -18.97 -24.45
C TYR A 5 5.05 -20.22 -25.30
N GLN A 6 4.41 -20.34 -26.46
CA GLN A 6 4.63 -21.46 -27.39
C GLN A 6 6.05 -21.46 -27.98
N LEU A 7 6.60 -20.30 -28.32
CA LEU A 7 7.99 -20.18 -28.79
C LEU A 7 9.00 -20.52 -27.70
N VAL A 8 8.74 -20.17 -26.44
CA VAL A 8 9.64 -20.43 -25.29
C VAL A 8 9.55 -21.88 -24.81
N HIS A 9 8.35 -22.44 -24.66
CA HIS A 9 8.15 -23.82 -24.23
C HIS A 9 8.29 -24.85 -25.36
N GLY A 10 8.15 -24.43 -26.62
CA GLY A 10 8.51 -25.25 -27.78
C GLY A 10 9.99 -25.62 -27.79
N LEU A 11 10.88 -24.83 -27.18
CA LEU A 11 12.32 -25.09 -27.14
C LEU A 11 12.72 -26.37 -26.39
N SER A 12 11.88 -26.86 -25.45
CA SER A 12 12.26 -27.98 -24.57
C SER A 12 12.24 -29.38 -25.20
N GLY A 13 11.86 -29.53 -26.47
CA GLY A 13 11.80 -30.85 -27.13
C GLY A 13 12.02 -30.87 -28.65
N LEU A 14 12.38 -29.74 -29.28
CA LEU A 14 12.47 -29.64 -30.74
C LEU A 14 13.89 -29.93 -31.28
N PRO A 15 14.03 -30.40 -32.54
CA PRO A 15 15.31 -30.55 -33.22
C PRO A 15 16.14 -29.25 -33.18
N ALA A 16 17.48 -29.37 -33.26
CA ALA A 16 18.40 -28.23 -33.14
C ALA A 16 18.12 -27.08 -34.14
N GLN A 17 17.60 -27.40 -35.32
CA GLN A 17 17.24 -26.41 -36.35
C GLN A 17 15.96 -25.63 -35.99
N GLU A 18 14.95 -26.31 -35.42
CA GLU A 18 13.70 -25.68 -34.98
C GLU A 18 13.91 -24.84 -33.72
N SER A 19 14.78 -25.28 -32.81
CA SER A 19 15.19 -24.48 -31.65
C SER A 19 15.88 -23.17 -32.06
N ARG A 20 16.69 -23.22 -33.12
CA ARG A 20 17.33 -22.03 -33.69
C ARG A 20 16.31 -21.09 -34.33
N LEU A 21 15.30 -21.62 -35.02
CA LEU A 21 14.21 -20.84 -35.60
C LEU A 21 13.34 -20.18 -34.54
N ALA A 22 12.97 -20.90 -33.48
CA ALA A 22 12.23 -20.32 -32.36
C ALA A 22 13.00 -19.15 -31.72
N ARG A 23 14.31 -19.30 -31.50
CA ARG A 23 15.17 -18.22 -30.98
C ARG A 23 15.26 -17.04 -31.95
N PHE A 24 15.45 -17.31 -33.23
CA PHE A 24 15.44 -16.27 -34.27
C PHE A 24 14.13 -15.46 -34.26
N PHE A 25 12.98 -16.12 -34.13
CA PHE A 25 11.68 -15.45 -34.07
C PHE A 25 11.49 -14.66 -32.76
N LEU A 26 12.01 -15.15 -31.63
CA LEU A 26 12.00 -14.39 -30.38
C LEU A 26 12.88 -13.12 -30.48
N ASP A 27 14.07 -13.24 -31.07
CA ASP A 27 15.01 -12.13 -31.22
C ASP A 27 14.50 -11.06 -32.22
N ASN A 28 13.71 -11.48 -33.21
CA ASN A 28 13.19 -10.60 -34.27
C ASN A 28 11.67 -10.35 -34.15
N PHE A 29 11.08 -10.62 -32.99
CA PHE A 29 9.63 -10.69 -32.79
C PHE A 29 8.88 -9.45 -33.28
N ALA A 30 9.48 -8.26 -33.11
CA ALA A 30 8.92 -6.97 -33.53
C ALA A 30 8.72 -6.86 -35.05
N GLN A 31 9.61 -7.45 -35.85
CA GLN A 31 9.70 -7.27 -37.30
C GLN A 31 8.96 -8.35 -38.10
N ILE A 32 8.48 -9.41 -37.42
CA ILE A 32 7.83 -10.56 -38.08
C ILE A 32 6.60 -10.15 -38.91
N PRO A 33 5.67 -9.30 -38.42
CA PRO A 33 4.43 -9.03 -39.14
C PRO A 33 4.57 -8.16 -40.40
N GLU A 34 5.75 -7.56 -40.57
CA GLU A 34 6.08 -6.62 -41.65
C GLU A 34 6.90 -7.26 -42.78
N ALA A 35 7.47 -8.45 -42.55
CA ALA A 35 8.33 -9.15 -43.50
C ALA A 35 7.55 -10.17 -44.33
N THR A 36 7.96 -10.37 -45.59
CA THR A 36 7.42 -11.46 -46.43
C THR A 36 7.97 -12.82 -46.00
N ILE A 37 7.30 -13.90 -46.43
CA ILE A 37 7.76 -15.28 -46.12
C ILE A 37 9.16 -15.51 -46.71
N GLU A 38 9.45 -15.00 -47.91
CA GLU A 38 10.78 -15.12 -48.51
C GLU A 38 11.85 -14.35 -47.72
N GLU A 39 11.52 -13.15 -47.22
CA GLU A 39 12.44 -12.34 -46.41
C GLU A 39 12.72 -12.98 -45.05
N LEU A 40 11.70 -13.53 -44.39
CA LEU A 40 11.85 -14.26 -43.14
C LEU A 40 12.72 -15.51 -43.33
N ALA A 41 12.50 -16.25 -44.41
CA ALA A 41 13.29 -17.43 -44.76
C ALA A 41 14.77 -17.05 -45.01
N ALA A 42 15.00 -15.99 -45.77
CA ALA A 42 16.34 -15.47 -46.05
C ALA A 42 17.06 -14.99 -44.77
N LYS A 43 16.38 -14.23 -43.90
CA LYS A 43 16.94 -13.74 -42.64
C LYS A 43 17.23 -14.87 -41.64
N ALA A 44 16.40 -15.90 -41.62
CA ALA A 44 16.59 -17.09 -40.79
C ALA A 44 17.61 -18.08 -41.37
N GLY A 45 18.07 -17.89 -42.62
CA GLY A 45 18.99 -18.80 -43.30
C GLY A 45 18.38 -20.17 -43.61
N VAL A 46 17.06 -20.25 -43.81
CA VAL A 46 16.34 -21.50 -44.09
C VAL A 46 15.45 -21.38 -45.33
N SER A 47 14.95 -22.50 -45.84
CA SER A 47 13.98 -22.47 -46.94
C SER A 47 12.57 -22.08 -46.45
N PRO A 48 11.72 -21.48 -47.29
CA PRO A 48 10.32 -21.20 -46.94
C PRO A 48 9.54 -22.44 -46.49
N ALA A 49 9.85 -23.61 -47.04
CA ALA A 49 9.25 -24.89 -46.63
C ALA A 49 9.62 -25.27 -45.18
N THR A 50 10.82 -24.90 -44.72
CA THR A 50 11.26 -25.14 -43.34
C THR A 50 10.47 -24.27 -42.37
N LEU A 51 10.16 -23.02 -42.75
CA LEU A 51 9.31 -22.15 -41.93
C LEU A 51 7.89 -22.70 -41.80
N GLN A 52 7.31 -23.23 -42.88
CA GLN A 52 6.00 -23.87 -42.84
C GLN A 52 5.98 -25.10 -41.93
N HIS A 53 7.03 -25.92 -41.96
CA HIS A 53 7.16 -27.06 -41.06
C HIS A 53 7.25 -26.62 -39.60
N PHE A 54 8.08 -25.62 -39.33
CA PHE A 54 8.24 -25.05 -37.99
C PHE A 54 6.93 -24.47 -37.44
N SER A 55 6.17 -23.69 -38.24
CA SER A 55 4.89 -23.14 -37.79
C SER A 55 3.90 -24.24 -37.37
N ARG A 56 3.91 -25.39 -38.06
CA ARG A 56 3.09 -26.54 -37.65
C ARG A 56 3.60 -27.21 -36.38
N SER A 57 4.92 -27.31 -36.18
CA SER A 57 5.48 -27.95 -35.00
C SER A 57 5.20 -27.16 -33.71
N ILE A 58 5.05 -25.83 -33.79
CA ILE A 58 4.64 -24.98 -32.66
C ILE A 58 3.11 -24.85 -32.49
N GLY A 59 2.33 -25.54 -33.33
CA GLY A 59 0.87 -25.64 -33.21
C GLY A 59 0.06 -24.62 -34.02
N CYS A 60 0.68 -23.90 -34.96
CA CYS A 60 -0.04 -23.06 -35.94
C CYS A 60 -0.45 -23.88 -37.18
N ALA A 61 -1.52 -23.47 -37.87
CA ALA A 61 -1.97 -24.16 -39.08
C ALA A 61 -0.97 -24.01 -40.23
N ASP A 62 -0.43 -22.81 -40.39
CA ASP A 62 0.60 -22.45 -41.36
C ASP A 62 1.40 -21.21 -40.89
N ILE A 63 2.31 -20.73 -41.73
CA ILE A 63 3.15 -19.56 -41.44
C ILE A 63 2.34 -18.25 -41.37
N ASN A 64 1.22 -18.15 -42.08
CA ASN A 64 0.38 -16.94 -42.06
C ASN A 64 -0.42 -16.85 -40.75
N ASP A 65 -0.90 -17.98 -40.24
CA ASP A 65 -1.51 -18.10 -38.92
C ASP A 65 -0.52 -17.71 -37.81
N PHE A 66 0.73 -18.21 -37.89
CA PHE A 66 1.81 -17.80 -36.98
C PHE A 66 2.02 -16.27 -36.99
N ILE A 67 2.17 -15.66 -38.17
CA ILE A 67 2.35 -14.21 -38.31
C ILE A 67 1.13 -13.44 -37.77
N GLY A 68 -0.08 -13.96 -38.00
CA GLY A 68 -1.33 -13.41 -37.47
C GLY A 68 -1.37 -13.39 -35.94
N GLN A 69 -0.97 -14.48 -35.29
CA GLN A 69 -0.90 -14.58 -33.84
C GLN A 69 0.17 -13.65 -33.24
N VAL A 70 1.34 -13.53 -33.89
CA VAL A 70 2.37 -12.54 -33.49
C VAL A 70 1.83 -11.11 -33.58
N ARG A 71 1.08 -10.77 -34.64
CA ARG A 71 0.47 -9.44 -34.79
C ARG A 71 -0.55 -9.14 -33.69
N HIS A 72 -1.38 -10.11 -33.33
CA HIS A 72 -2.35 -9.98 -32.24
C HIS A 72 -1.64 -9.75 -30.89
N GLN A 73 -0.61 -10.55 -30.59
CA GLN A 73 0.16 -10.45 -29.35
C GLN A 73 0.85 -9.08 -29.20
N GLN A 74 1.37 -8.53 -30.31
CA GLN A 74 1.97 -7.19 -30.32
C GLN A 74 0.93 -6.08 -30.05
N GLN A 75 -0.30 -6.23 -30.54
CA GLN A 75 -1.38 -5.27 -30.29
C GLN A 75 -1.84 -5.31 -28.81
N GLU A 76 -2.03 -6.49 -28.24
CA GLU A 76 -2.32 -6.65 -26.80
C GLU A 76 -1.21 -6.09 -25.92
N SER A 77 0.07 -6.34 -26.27
CA SER A 77 1.22 -5.78 -25.55
C SER A 77 1.34 -4.26 -25.67
N ARG A 78 0.88 -3.65 -26.77
CA ARG A 78 0.81 -2.19 -26.91
C ARG A 78 -0.32 -1.58 -26.07
N LEU A 79 -1.45 -2.26 -25.95
CA LEU A 79 -2.57 -1.84 -25.10
C LEU A 79 -2.23 -1.94 -23.60
N ASN A 80 -1.39 -2.89 -23.21
CA ASN A 80 -0.86 -3.02 -21.84
C ASN A 80 0.32 -2.10 -21.51
N LYS A 81 0.84 -1.32 -22.47
CA LYS A 81 2.03 -0.46 -22.31
C LYS A 81 1.75 0.95 -21.75
N THR A 82 0.65 1.14 -21.01
CA THR A 82 0.42 2.34 -20.18
C THR A 82 1.02 2.25 -18.77
N ALA A 83 1.63 1.13 -18.39
CA ALA A 83 2.49 1.09 -17.21
C ALA A 83 3.89 1.59 -17.58
N ALA A 84 4.29 2.74 -17.03
CA ALA A 84 5.65 3.23 -17.07
C ALA A 84 6.62 2.13 -16.59
N PRO A 85 7.85 2.04 -17.13
CA PRO A 85 8.83 1.08 -16.64
C PRO A 85 9.13 1.40 -15.16
N MET A 86 8.96 0.38 -14.30
CA MET A 86 9.46 0.37 -12.93
C MET A 86 10.99 0.41 -12.97
N LEU A 87 11.53 1.63 -12.95
CA LEU A 87 12.94 1.86 -12.69
C LEU A 87 13.13 1.60 -11.20
N GLY A 88 13.56 0.37 -10.85
CA GLY A 88 13.68 -0.13 -9.47
C GLY A 88 14.01 0.99 -8.49
N ASP A 89 12.99 1.40 -7.76
CA ASP A 89 12.99 2.66 -7.06
C ASP A 89 14.03 2.57 -5.95
N ALA A 90 15.04 3.45 -5.97
CA ALA A 90 15.82 3.77 -4.77
C ALA A 90 14.96 4.46 -3.68
N ALA A 91 13.64 4.24 -3.69
CA ALA A 91 12.68 4.64 -2.68
C ALA A 91 12.83 3.84 -1.38
N TRP A 92 13.39 2.63 -1.45
CA TRP A 92 13.59 1.73 -0.31
C TRP A 92 14.89 1.96 0.46
N MET A 93 15.78 2.83 -0.03
CA MET A 93 17.05 3.12 0.64
C MET A 93 16.89 4.36 1.50
N ASP A 94 17.08 4.19 2.80
CA ASP A 94 17.13 5.29 3.75
C ASP A 94 18.29 6.26 3.41
N PRO A 95 18.15 7.56 3.75
CA PRO A 95 19.16 8.58 3.45
C PRO A 95 20.57 8.24 3.97
N HIS A 96 20.66 7.51 5.08
CA HIS A 96 21.93 7.13 5.69
C HIS A 96 22.65 6.04 4.88
N THR A 97 21.92 5.06 4.36
CA THR A 97 22.44 4.05 3.43
C THR A 97 22.92 4.68 2.12
N LEU A 98 22.19 5.69 1.60
CA LEU A 98 22.62 6.45 0.43
C LEU A 98 23.91 7.24 0.67
N GLN A 99 24.03 7.91 1.82
CA GLN A 99 25.27 8.62 2.20
C GLN A 99 26.47 7.68 2.38
N GLN A 100 26.26 6.50 2.97
CA GLN A 100 27.32 5.49 3.11
C GLN A 100 27.80 4.97 1.75
N LEU A 101 26.89 4.68 0.83
CA LEU A 101 27.23 4.22 -0.51
C LEU A 101 27.92 5.32 -1.33
N ALA A 102 27.44 6.56 -1.22
CA ALA A 102 28.08 7.73 -1.83
C ALA A 102 29.52 7.92 -1.33
N LYS A 103 29.73 7.80 -0.01
CA LYS A 103 31.05 7.87 0.61
C LYS A 103 31.97 6.73 0.14
N ASN A 104 31.46 5.51 0.04
CA ASN A 104 32.20 4.36 -0.49
C ASN A 104 32.54 4.50 -1.97
N ALA A 105 31.73 5.24 -2.73
CA ALA A 105 31.96 5.57 -4.13
C ALA A 105 32.80 6.85 -4.35
N GLY A 106 33.25 7.52 -3.28
CA GLY A 106 34.05 8.75 -3.36
C GLY A 106 33.28 10.00 -3.76
N VAL A 107 31.95 9.99 -3.63
CA VAL A 107 31.07 11.14 -3.93
C VAL A 107 31.01 12.05 -2.70
N GLY A 108 31.31 13.33 -2.87
CA GLY A 108 31.18 14.35 -1.83
C GLY A 108 29.72 14.60 -1.43
N SER A 109 29.46 14.92 -0.16
CA SER A 109 28.12 15.20 0.35
C SER A 109 27.44 16.37 -0.37
N ASP A 110 28.23 17.35 -0.80
CA ASP A 110 27.82 18.50 -1.60
C ASP A 110 27.29 18.10 -3.00
N VAL A 111 27.89 17.09 -3.62
CA VAL A 111 27.44 16.54 -4.91
C VAL A 111 26.15 15.76 -4.73
N LEU A 112 26.02 15.05 -3.61
CA LEU A 112 24.80 14.31 -3.27
C LEU A 112 23.63 15.26 -2.99
N ASP A 113 23.87 16.36 -2.27
CA ASP A 113 22.85 17.39 -1.99
C ASP A 113 22.39 18.07 -3.29
N ARG A 114 23.32 18.44 -4.19
CA ARG A 114 23.00 19.02 -5.51
C ARG A 114 22.23 18.04 -6.40
N PHE A 115 22.61 16.77 -6.38
CA PHE A 115 21.91 15.72 -7.12
C PHE A 115 20.49 15.52 -6.59
N SER A 116 20.34 15.47 -5.26
CA SER A 116 19.07 15.32 -4.56
C SER A 116 18.12 16.49 -4.86
N HIS A 117 18.64 17.72 -4.82
CA HIS A 117 17.93 18.94 -5.28
C HIS A 117 17.52 18.85 -6.76
N SER A 118 18.42 18.38 -7.63
CA SER A 118 18.17 18.26 -9.08
C SER A 118 17.11 17.21 -9.45
N ILE A 119 16.90 16.19 -8.61
CA ILE A 119 15.86 15.17 -8.82
C ILE A 119 14.59 15.46 -8.01
N GLY A 120 14.47 16.65 -7.41
CA GLY A 120 13.32 17.03 -6.57
C GLY A 120 13.22 16.27 -5.25
N ARG A 121 14.27 15.54 -4.86
CA ARG A 121 14.46 14.98 -3.51
C ARG A 121 15.25 15.98 -2.69
N ASP A 122 14.73 17.18 -2.46
CA ASP A 122 15.27 17.93 -1.34
C ASP A 122 15.10 17.04 -0.11
N SER A 123 16.21 16.71 0.54
CA SER A 123 16.26 16.04 1.83
C SER A 123 15.69 16.99 2.89
N ASN A 124 14.40 17.30 2.76
CA ASN A 124 13.54 17.54 3.89
C ASN A 124 13.37 16.18 4.57
N GLU A 125 14.41 15.73 5.28
CA GLU A 125 14.13 14.99 6.49
C GLU A 125 13.16 15.86 7.28
N ASP A 126 11.90 15.41 7.35
CA ASP A 126 10.88 16.07 8.12
C ASP A 126 11.45 16.34 9.51
N ILE A 127 11.59 17.63 9.86
CA ILE A 127 12.20 18.07 11.11
C ILE A 127 11.56 17.37 12.31
N LEU A 128 10.27 17.00 12.22
CA LEU A 128 9.56 16.24 13.24
C LEU A 128 10.08 14.81 13.36
N SER A 129 10.40 14.17 12.25
CA SER A 129 10.99 12.83 12.21
C SER A 129 12.40 12.84 12.82
N LEU A 130 13.22 13.84 12.51
CA LEU A 130 14.56 14.01 13.11
C LEU A 130 14.47 14.23 14.63
N ILE A 131 13.54 15.08 15.08
CA ILE A 131 13.30 15.33 16.51
C ILE A 131 12.84 14.03 17.22
N ARG A 132 11.97 13.24 16.60
CA ARG A 132 11.51 11.94 17.17
C ARG A 132 12.64 10.92 17.28
N GLN A 133 13.49 10.81 16.25
CA GLN A 133 14.60 9.86 16.25
C GLN A 133 15.64 10.19 17.32
N ARG A 134 15.94 11.47 17.51
CA ARG A 134 16.94 11.94 18.49
C ARG A 134 16.38 12.25 19.87
N LEU A 135 15.14 11.85 20.15
CA LEU A 135 14.48 12.18 21.42
C LEU A 135 15.25 11.66 22.65
N GLN A 136 15.97 10.54 22.47
CA GLN A 136 16.81 9.91 23.51
C GLN A 136 18.20 10.53 23.63
N ASP A 137 18.67 11.24 22.60
CA ASP A 137 19.98 11.89 22.57
C ASP A 137 19.94 13.31 23.16
N PHE A 138 18.75 13.91 23.27
CA PHE A 138 18.55 15.22 23.87
C PHE A 138 18.71 15.20 25.39
N SER A 139 19.26 16.28 25.94
CA SER A 139 19.28 16.47 27.39
C SER A 139 17.86 16.54 27.97
N GLN A 140 17.71 16.38 29.28
CA GLN A 140 16.40 16.40 29.94
C GLN A 140 15.59 17.68 29.65
N GLN A 141 16.26 18.83 29.54
CA GLN A 141 15.58 20.10 29.24
C GLN A 141 15.25 20.24 27.74
N GLU A 142 16.12 19.76 26.86
CA GLU A 142 15.89 19.74 25.41
C GLU A 142 14.78 18.74 25.03
N SER A 143 14.70 17.60 25.71
CA SER A 143 13.64 16.61 25.51
C SER A 143 12.26 17.17 25.87
N ARG A 144 12.16 18.04 26.89
CA ARG A 144 10.92 18.77 27.18
C ARG A 144 10.51 19.68 26.03
N VAL A 145 11.46 20.41 25.46
CA VAL A 145 11.21 21.27 24.29
C VAL A 145 10.75 20.43 23.10
N ALA A 146 11.43 19.32 22.82
CA ALA A 146 11.07 18.38 21.78
C ALA A 146 9.62 17.86 21.95
N GLN A 147 9.26 17.44 23.17
CA GLN A 147 7.91 16.96 23.48
C GLN A 147 6.85 18.05 23.30
N THR A 148 7.11 19.28 23.75
CA THR A 148 6.20 20.42 23.54
C THR A 148 5.98 20.70 22.05
N ILE A 149 7.04 20.67 21.24
CA ILE A 149 6.95 20.85 19.79
C ILE A 149 6.14 19.72 19.14
N LEU A 150 6.41 18.47 19.52
CA LEU A 150 5.71 17.30 18.97
C LEU A 150 4.24 17.23 19.38
N SER A 151 3.87 17.82 20.53
CA SER A 151 2.48 17.88 20.98
C SER A 151 1.62 18.91 20.23
N ASP A 152 2.22 20.03 19.79
CA ASP A 152 1.52 21.07 19.03
C ASP A 152 2.49 21.79 18.09
N VAL A 153 2.63 21.22 16.89
CA VAL A 153 3.57 21.72 15.87
C VAL A 153 3.13 23.08 15.33
N ALA A 154 1.83 23.29 15.17
CA ALA A 154 1.27 24.54 14.65
C ALA A 154 1.51 25.71 15.62
N PHE A 155 1.34 25.48 16.92
CA PHE A 155 1.76 26.44 17.94
C PHE A 155 3.27 26.68 17.89
N ALA A 156 4.10 25.64 17.89
CA ALA A 156 5.55 25.79 17.89
C ALA A 156 6.09 26.56 16.67
N ALA A 157 5.46 26.43 15.49
CA ALA A 157 5.82 27.18 14.30
C ALA A 157 5.53 28.69 14.43
N SER A 158 4.44 29.05 15.11
CA SER A 158 3.96 30.42 15.23
C SER A 158 4.42 31.15 16.51
N ALA A 159 4.77 30.41 17.56
CA ALA A 159 5.16 30.93 18.87
C ALA A 159 6.47 31.74 18.86
N THR A 160 6.57 32.69 19.78
CA THR A 160 7.84 33.36 20.10
C THR A 160 8.72 32.45 20.97
N ILE A 161 10.02 32.78 21.08
CA ILE A 161 10.95 32.03 21.93
C ILE A 161 10.46 31.99 23.37
N ASP A 162 9.95 33.11 23.89
CA ASP A 162 9.48 33.22 25.26
C ASP A 162 8.21 32.39 25.48
N GLN A 163 7.30 32.37 24.51
CA GLN A 163 6.09 31.53 24.55
C GLN A 163 6.44 30.04 24.55
N LEU A 164 7.37 29.63 23.67
CA LEU A 164 7.80 28.25 23.59
C LEU A 164 8.59 27.83 24.83
N ALA A 165 9.43 28.70 25.38
CA ALA A 165 10.16 28.50 26.63
C ALA A 165 9.19 28.32 27.81
N THR A 166 8.16 29.16 27.88
CA THR A 166 7.12 29.08 28.91
C THR A 166 6.32 27.77 28.79
N ALA A 167 5.89 27.41 27.59
CA ALA A 167 5.13 26.19 27.34
C ALA A 167 5.94 24.92 27.68
N ALA A 168 7.25 24.91 27.39
CA ALA A 168 8.14 23.80 27.70
C ALA A 168 8.69 23.83 29.15
N GLY A 169 8.45 24.90 29.91
CA GLY A 169 8.99 25.08 31.26
C GLY A 169 10.52 25.17 31.31
N VAL A 170 11.13 25.82 30.33
CA VAL A 170 12.59 26.00 30.20
C VAL A 170 12.97 27.47 29.98
N SER A 171 14.26 27.78 29.98
CA SER A 171 14.75 29.12 29.67
C SER A 171 14.85 29.35 28.14
N PRO A 172 14.72 30.60 27.67
CA PRO A 172 14.93 30.94 26.25
C PRO A 172 16.26 30.46 25.67
N ALA A 173 17.34 30.50 26.48
CA ALA A 173 18.66 29.98 26.09
C ALA A 173 18.69 28.47 25.85
N THR A 174 17.76 27.72 26.44
CA THR A 174 17.59 26.28 26.22
C THR A 174 16.92 26.01 24.88
N ILE A 175 15.94 26.83 24.49
CA ILE A 175 15.32 26.75 23.17
C ILE A 175 16.37 26.98 22.06
N THR A 176 17.25 27.97 22.23
CA THR A 176 18.32 28.23 21.25
C THR A 176 19.33 27.08 21.16
N ARG A 177 19.64 26.42 22.28
CA ARG A 177 20.49 25.23 22.30
C ARG A 177 19.81 24.04 21.63
N PHE A 178 18.53 23.82 21.93
CA PHE A 178 17.71 22.79 21.29
C PHE A 178 17.68 22.95 19.77
N ALA A 179 17.46 24.15 19.24
CA ALA A 179 17.43 24.37 17.79
C ALA A 179 18.71 23.88 17.11
N ARG A 180 19.88 24.14 17.72
CA ARG A 180 21.18 23.65 17.22
C ARG A 180 21.33 22.14 17.38
N ALA A 181 20.93 21.59 18.52
CA ALA A 181 20.97 20.14 18.77
C ALA A 181 20.06 19.36 17.80
N ALA A 182 18.94 19.97 17.40
CA ALA A 182 17.99 19.44 16.42
C ALA A 182 18.46 19.61 14.96
N GLY A 183 19.65 20.16 14.71
CA GLY A 183 20.20 20.33 13.36
C GLY A 183 19.71 21.58 12.62
N CYS A 184 19.20 22.58 13.33
CA CYS A 184 18.87 23.89 12.79
C CYS A 184 19.98 24.90 13.10
N ASP A 185 20.20 25.85 12.20
CA ASP A 185 21.23 26.90 12.41
C ASP A 185 20.84 27.83 13.58
N ASP A 186 19.55 28.16 13.65
CA ASP A 186 18.97 28.99 14.68
C ASP A 186 17.47 28.68 14.91
N ILE A 187 16.86 29.44 15.82
CA ILE A 187 15.43 29.37 16.10
C ILE A 187 14.56 29.73 14.90
N ARG A 188 15.02 30.63 14.02
CA ARG A 188 14.23 31.08 12.88
C ARG A 188 14.18 29.97 11.83
N ASP A 189 15.29 29.29 11.60
CA ASP A 189 15.39 28.09 10.77
C ASP A 189 14.51 26.96 11.34
N LEU A 190 14.59 26.70 12.66
CA LEU A 190 13.69 25.75 13.32
C LEU A 190 12.22 26.09 13.07
N ARG A 191 11.82 27.36 13.26
CA ARG A 191 10.43 27.80 13.01
C ARG A 191 10.03 27.67 11.55
N MET A 192 10.93 27.98 10.61
CA MET A 192 10.64 27.81 9.18
C MET A 192 10.44 26.33 8.83
N LYS A 193 11.31 25.44 9.32
CA LYS A 193 11.19 23.99 9.08
C LYS A 193 9.92 23.43 9.74
N LEU A 194 9.58 23.87 10.96
CA LEU A 194 8.33 23.50 11.62
C LEU A 194 7.10 24.05 10.88
N ALA A 195 7.17 25.27 10.35
CA ALA A 195 6.11 25.86 9.53
C ALA A 195 5.94 25.12 8.19
N GLN A 196 7.03 24.65 7.57
CA GLN A 196 6.99 23.82 6.37
C GLN A 196 6.43 22.42 6.65
N ALA A 197 6.81 21.81 7.78
CA ALA A 197 6.27 20.53 8.22
C ALA A 197 4.80 20.62 8.65
N SER A 198 4.37 21.78 9.17
CA SER A 198 2.97 22.07 9.50
C SER A 198 2.16 22.53 8.29
N ALA A 199 2.81 23.03 7.25
CA ALA A 199 2.14 23.43 6.03
C ALA A 199 1.62 22.16 5.34
N PRO A 200 0.38 22.19 4.80
CA PRO A 200 -0.04 21.13 3.90
C PRO A 200 1.00 21.07 2.79
N VAL A 201 1.61 19.89 2.60
CA VAL A 201 2.61 19.62 1.56
C VAL A 201 2.17 20.34 0.31
N ALA A 202 2.98 21.29 -0.16
CA ALA A 202 2.72 21.95 -1.43
C ALA A 202 2.81 20.87 -2.50
N ALA A 203 1.66 20.23 -2.74
CA ALA A 203 1.39 19.31 -3.81
C ALA A 203 1.70 20.09 -5.09
N GLY A 204 2.95 19.99 -5.57
CA GLY A 204 3.42 20.73 -6.74
C GLY A 204 2.43 20.53 -7.89
N ASP A 205 2.08 21.60 -8.60
CA ASP A 205 1.18 21.68 -9.78
C ASP A 205 -0.04 20.73 -9.85
N LEU A 206 -0.47 20.15 -8.74
CA LEU A 206 -1.60 19.23 -8.73
C LEU A 206 -2.90 20.04 -8.83
N PRO A 207 -3.87 19.60 -9.66
CA PRO A 207 -5.13 20.30 -9.84
C PRO A 207 -5.80 20.62 -8.49
N GLY A 208 -6.32 21.84 -8.34
CA GLY A 208 -7.03 22.29 -7.12
C GLY A 208 -8.03 21.27 -6.56
N PRO A 209 -8.90 20.64 -7.37
CA PRO A 209 -9.86 19.63 -6.90
C PRO A 209 -9.23 18.39 -6.26
N TRP A 210 -8.01 18.02 -6.67
CA TRP A 210 -7.31 16.87 -6.10
C TRP A 210 -6.73 17.20 -4.72
N ARG A 211 -6.25 18.43 -4.54
CA ARG A 211 -5.81 18.94 -3.23
C ARG A 211 -6.97 19.05 -2.26
N GLU A 212 -8.12 19.54 -2.72
CA GLU A 212 -9.35 19.56 -1.91
C GLU A 212 -9.83 18.16 -1.54
N ARG A 213 -9.77 17.20 -2.48
CA ARG A 213 -10.09 15.80 -2.17
C ARG A 213 -9.12 15.21 -1.13
N LEU A 214 -7.82 15.47 -1.27
CA LEU A 214 -6.84 14.99 -0.29
C LEU A 214 -7.10 15.58 1.10
N SER A 215 -7.35 16.88 1.19
CA SER A 215 -7.62 17.54 2.48
C SER A 215 -8.90 17.01 3.13
N GLN A 216 -9.94 16.73 2.33
CA GLN A 216 -11.16 16.07 2.81
C GLN A 216 -10.89 14.67 3.37
N ILE A 217 -10.09 13.85 2.67
CA ILE A 217 -9.71 12.52 3.14
C ILE A 217 -8.92 12.62 4.46
N GLN A 218 -7.91 13.49 4.51
CA GLN A 218 -7.10 13.70 5.71
C GLN A 218 -7.95 14.16 6.91
N HIS A 219 -8.87 15.09 6.69
CA HIS A 219 -9.77 15.56 7.73
C HIS A 219 -10.67 14.43 8.25
N SER A 220 -11.24 13.63 7.34
CA SER A 220 -12.08 12.49 7.69
C SER A 220 -11.33 11.43 8.50
N LEU A 221 -10.10 11.09 8.10
CA LEU A 221 -9.25 10.14 8.81
C LEU A 221 -8.86 10.64 10.21
N ASN A 222 -8.53 11.93 10.35
CA ASN A 222 -8.22 12.52 11.65
C ASN A 222 -9.44 12.53 12.60
N ALA A 223 -10.62 12.84 12.07
CA ALA A 223 -11.86 12.76 12.83
C ALA A 223 -12.14 11.33 13.31
N GLN A 224 -12.01 10.34 12.41
CA GLN A 224 -12.19 8.94 12.77
C GLN A 224 -11.17 8.46 13.81
N LEU A 225 -9.89 8.81 13.67
CA LEU A 225 -8.85 8.46 14.64
C LEU A 225 -9.16 9.02 16.03
N SER A 226 -9.80 10.19 16.10
CA SER A 226 -10.21 10.82 17.37
C SER A 226 -11.40 10.13 18.03
N GLU A 227 -12.25 9.46 17.24
CA GLU A 227 -13.41 8.70 17.73
C GLU A 227 -13.09 7.24 18.05
N LEU A 228 -12.05 6.68 17.42
CA LEU A 228 -11.60 5.32 17.67
C LEU A 228 -11.01 5.20 19.08
N SER A 229 -11.55 4.28 19.87
CA SER A 229 -10.97 3.92 21.16
C SER A 229 -9.84 2.92 20.98
N SER A 230 -8.64 3.24 21.49
CA SER A 230 -7.51 2.30 21.51
C SER A 230 -7.87 1.00 22.24
N THR A 231 -8.68 1.08 23.30
CA THR A 231 -9.08 -0.10 24.07
C THR A 231 -9.97 -1.05 23.26
N GLU A 232 -10.84 -0.52 22.38
CA GLU A 232 -11.70 -1.34 21.53
C GLU A 232 -10.90 -1.97 20.39
N VAL A 233 -9.92 -1.26 19.83
CA VAL A 233 -8.98 -1.82 18.83
C VAL A 233 -8.15 -2.94 19.43
N GLU A 234 -7.56 -2.73 20.61
CA GLU A 234 -6.78 -3.75 21.33
C GLU A 234 -7.66 -4.96 21.70
N ARG A 235 -8.90 -4.72 22.13
CA ARG A 235 -9.86 -5.78 22.44
C ARG A 235 -10.21 -6.59 21.19
N ALA A 236 -10.50 -5.93 20.05
CA ALA A 236 -10.77 -6.60 18.78
C ALA A 236 -9.56 -7.43 18.33
N ALA A 237 -8.35 -6.86 18.40
CA ALA A 237 -7.11 -7.56 18.07
C ALA A 237 -6.90 -8.78 18.99
N GLY A 238 -7.15 -8.64 20.29
CA GLY A 238 -7.06 -9.74 21.26
C GLY A 238 -8.02 -10.90 20.95
N LEU A 239 -9.27 -10.59 20.59
CA LEU A 239 -10.25 -11.58 20.15
C LEU A 239 -9.78 -12.32 18.90
N LEU A 240 -9.27 -11.59 17.90
CA LEU A 240 -8.78 -12.18 16.65
C LEU A 240 -7.52 -13.03 16.86
N LYS A 241 -6.59 -12.63 17.73
CA LYS A 241 -5.40 -13.42 18.08
C LYS A 241 -5.76 -14.77 18.70
N GLN A 242 -6.81 -14.80 19.52
CA GLN A 242 -7.25 -16.00 20.23
C GLN A 242 -8.23 -16.85 19.42
N ALA A 243 -8.68 -16.35 18.27
CA ALA A 243 -9.66 -17.02 17.42
C ALA A 243 -9.04 -18.26 16.75
N ARG A 244 -9.77 -19.38 16.81
CA ARG A 244 -9.45 -20.59 16.04
C ARG A 244 -9.73 -20.40 14.55
N ALA A 245 -10.72 -19.57 14.24
CA ALA A 245 -11.05 -19.15 12.89
C ALA A 245 -11.82 -17.82 12.93
N VAL A 246 -11.58 -16.99 11.91
CA VAL A 246 -12.26 -15.71 11.70
C VAL A 246 -13.19 -15.87 10.49
N HIS A 247 -14.45 -15.49 10.66
CA HIS A 247 -15.42 -15.40 9.58
C HIS A 247 -15.72 -13.93 9.32
N ILE A 248 -15.81 -13.53 8.07
CA ILE A 248 -15.99 -12.14 7.67
C ILE A 248 -17.25 -12.03 6.81
N PHE A 249 -18.22 -11.24 7.25
CA PHE A 249 -19.41 -10.87 6.49
C PHE A 249 -19.35 -9.39 6.09
N SER A 250 -19.98 -9.06 4.98
CA SER A 250 -20.11 -7.70 4.46
C SER A 250 -21.58 -7.30 4.32
N ALA A 251 -21.96 -6.14 4.83
CA ALA A 251 -23.33 -5.60 4.72
C ALA A 251 -23.71 -5.24 3.29
N SER A 252 -22.73 -4.78 2.50
CA SER A 252 -22.95 -4.40 1.11
C SER A 252 -21.83 -4.88 0.17
N THR A 253 -22.10 -4.82 -1.12
CA THR A 253 -21.09 -5.05 -2.17
C THR A 253 -19.99 -3.99 -2.16
N ALA A 254 -20.23 -2.80 -1.60
CA ALA A 254 -19.21 -1.77 -1.44
C ALA A 254 -18.17 -2.13 -0.36
N ASP A 255 -18.58 -2.95 0.63
CA ASP A 255 -17.72 -3.39 1.74
C ASP A 255 -16.90 -4.65 1.39
N SER A 256 -17.34 -5.40 0.38
CA SER A 256 -16.75 -6.66 -0.09
C SER A 256 -15.22 -6.61 -0.34
N PRO A 257 -14.66 -5.57 -0.99
CA PRO A 257 -13.22 -5.47 -1.20
C PRO A 257 -12.42 -5.41 0.11
N PHE A 258 -12.94 -4.74 1.13
CA PHE A 258 -12.28 -4.62 2.44
C PHE A 258 -12.34 -5.94 3.22
N ALA A 259 -13.44 -6.69 3.09
CA ALA A 259 -13.54 -8.04 3.66
C ALA A 259 -12.48 -8.98 3.08
N SER A 260 -12.30 -8.99 1.75
CA SER A 260 -11.27 -9.80 1.08
C SER A 260 -9.85 -9.34 1.43
N LEU A 261 -9.62 -8.04 1.54
CA LEU A 261 -8.33 -7.50 1.97
C LEU A 261 -8.00 -7.89 3.42
N LEU A 262 -8.98 -7.85 4.33
CA LEU A 262 -8.79 -8.28 5.71
C LEU A 262 -8.48 -9.77 5.77
N GLN A 263 -9.21 -10.59 5.01
CA GLN A 263 -8.93 -12.01 4.88
C GLN A 263 -7.48 -12.26 4.47
N TYR A 264 -7.03 -11.61 3.38
CA TYR A 264 -5.66 -11.75 2.90
C TYR A 264 -4.65 -11.41 4.01
N ARG A 265 -4.83 -10.29 4.71
CA ARG A 265 -3.93 -9.86 5.79
C ARG A 265 -3.90 -10.83 6.96
N LEU A 266 -5.06 -11.27 7.44
CA LEU A 266 -5.15 -12.24 8.52
C LEU A 266 -4.46 -13.56 8.15
N LEU A 267 -4.66 -14.04 6.92
CA LEU A 267 -3.99 -15.25 6.42
C LEU A 267 -2.46 -15.07 6.36
N THR A 268 -1.97 -13.91 5.92
CA THR A 268 -0.52 -13.63 5.92
C THR A 268 0.10 -13.54 7.32
N LEU A 269 -0.72 -13.19 8.32
CA LEU A 269 -0.33 -13.18 9.73
C LEU A 269 -0.52 -14.56 10.42
N GLY A 270 -0.99 -15.58 9.68
CA GLY A 270 -1.18 -16.94 10.19
C GLY A 270 -2.52 -17.21 10.87
N TYR A 271 -3.49 -16.28 10.77
CA TYR A 271 -4.83 -16.44 11.33
C TYR A 271 -5.81 -16.96 10.27
N PRO A 272 -6.45 -18.13 10.47
CA PRO A 272 -7.42 -18.67 9.51
C PRO A 272 -8.61 -17.73 9.37
N ALA A 273 -8.84 -17.21 8.15
CA ALA A 273 -9.92 -16.28 7.87
C ALA A 273 -10.70 -16.68 6.62
N ASN A 274 -12.04 -16.56 6.68
CA ASN A 274 -12.92 -16.87 5.55
C ASN A 274 -13.99 -15.80 5.35
N VAL A 275 -14.26 -15.45 4.08
CA VAL A 275 -15.24 -14.41 3.72
C VAL A 275 -16.50 -15.06 3.15
N CYS A 276 -17.67 -14.61 3.59
CA CYS A 276 -18.95 -14.99 3.01
C CYS A 276 -19.76 -13.75 2.66
N GLN A 277 -20.13 -13.62 1.39
CA GLN A 277 -20.86 -12.46 0.86
C GLN A 277 -22.27 -12.81 0.39
N ASP A 278 -22.58 -14.10 0.28
CA ASP A 278 -23.91 -14.56 -0.11
C ASP A 278 -24.83 -14.59 1.13
N PRO A 279 -25.90 -13.76 1.16
CA PRO A 279 -26.82 -13.71 2.30
C PRO A 279 -27.46 -15.05 2.65
N ALA A 280 -27.68 -15.94 1.68
CA ALA A 280 -28.23 -17.27 1.93
C ALA A 280 -27.22 -18.17 2.65
N LEU A 281 -25.93 -18.04 2.32
CA LEU A 281 -24.85 -18.79 2.96
C LEU A 281 -24.44 -18.20 4.31
N MET A 282 -24.66 -16.90 4.55
CA MET A 282 -24.36 -16.26 5.84
C MET A 282 -25.08 -16.94 6.99
N GLY A 283 -26.37 -17.27 6.84
CA GLY A 283 -27.15 -17.96 7.88
C GLY A 283 -26.62 -19.38 8.16
N ILE A 284 -26.31 -20.14 7.11
CA ILE A 284 -25.72 -21.48 7.25
C ILE A 284 -24.37 -21.39 7.95
N THR A 285 -23.51 -20.46 7.51
CA THR A 285 -22.18 -20.24 8.11
C THR A 285 -22.31 -19.84 9.57
N ALA A 286 -23.18 -18.88 9.89
CA ALA A 286 -23.44 -18.42 11.26
C ALA A 286 -23.90 -19.55 12.19
N SER A 287 -24.72 -20.47 11.68
CA SER A 287 -25.21 -21.61 12.46
C SER A 287 -24.13 -22.61 12.89
N MET A 288 -23.01 -22.63 12.17
CA MET A 288 -21.87 -23.51 12.43
C MET A 288 -20.77 -22.84 13.26
N LEU A 289 -20.93 -21.55 13.59
CA LEU A 289 -19.98 -20.84 14.43
C LEU A 289 -20.13 -21.29 15.89
N GLY A 290 -19.13 -21.00 16.71
CA GLY A 290 -19.20 -21.26 18.14
C GLY A 290 -18.05 -20.67 18.94
N ALA A 291 -17.90 -21.14 20.17
CA ALA A 291 -16.90 -20.64 21.10
C ALA A 291 -15.48 -20.74 20.52
N GLY A 292 -14.74 -19.63 20.60
CA GLY A 292 -13.40 -19.49 20.05
C GLY A 292 -13.35 -19.17 18.55
N GLN A 293 -14.49 -18.92 17.91
CA GLN A 293 -14.54 -18.29 16.58
C GLN A 293 -14.99 -16.84 16.70
N VAL A 294 -14.50 -16.01 15.77
CA VAL A 294 -14.85 -14.59 15.70
C VAL A 294 -15.56 -14.32 14.38
N LEU A 295 -16.70 -13.64 14.45
CA LEU A 295 -17.37 -13.06 13.29
C LEU A 295 -17.04 -11.57 13.20
N VAL A 296 -16.33 -11.19 12.15
CA VAL A 296 -16.11 -9.79 11.76
C VAL A 296 -17.19 -9.39 10.77
N VAL A 297 -17.84 -8.25 11.00
CA VAL A 297 -18.89 -7.72 10.12
C VAL A 297 -18.48 -6.33 9.65
N PHE A 298 -18.27 -6.17 8.34
CA PHE A 298 -18.17 -4.84 7.74
C PHE A 298 -19.57 -4.28 7.53
N ALA A 299 -19.86 -3.18 8.23
CA ALA A 299 -21.14 -2.48 8.24
C ALA A 299 -20.94 -0.99 7.89
N GLY A 300 -20.21 -0.71 6.79
CA GLY A 300 -20.07 0.63 6.25
C GLY A 300 -21.37 1.16 5.61
N SER A 301 -22.27 0.24 5.28
CA SER A 301 -23.63 0.51 4.81
C SER A 301 -24.66 -0.22 5.67
N PRO A 302 -25.95 0.17 5.62
CA PRO A 302 -26.98 -0.46 6.43
C PRO A 302 -27.14 -1.96 6.22
N ALA A 303 -27.27 -2.70 7.31
CA ALA A 303 -27.37 -4.14 7.32
C ALA A 303 -28.76 -4.60 6.89
N GLY A 304 -28.81 -5.48 5.89
CA GLY A 304 -30.04 -6.18 5.52
C GLY A 304 -30.48 -7.18 6.58
N ASN A 305 -31.77 -7.55 6.56
CA ASN A 305 -32.37 -8.50 7.51
C ASN A 305 -31.63 -9.84 7.58
N ALA A 306 -31.13 -10.34 6.44
CA ALA A 306 -30.39 -11.59 6.39
C ALA A 306 -29.06 -11.52 7.16
N LEU A 307 -28.32 -10.43 7.03
CA LEU A 307 -27.09 -10.21 7.78
C LEU A 307 -27.39 -10.07 9.28
N ALA A 308 -28.38 -9.26 9.65
CA ALA A 308 -28.77 -9.09 11.04
C ALA A 308 -29.19 -10.42 11.70
N ALA A 309 -29.96 -11.24 11.00
CA ALA A 309 -30.34 -12.58 11.45
C ALA A 309 -29.12 -13.50 11.61
N ALA A 310 -28.19 -13.49 10.65
CA ALA A 310 -26.97 -14.29 10.72
C ALA A 310 -26.06 -13.85 11.89
N VAL A 311 -25.90 -12.55 12.14
CA VAL A 311 -25.13 -12.03 13.28
C VAL A 311 -25.77 -12.46 14.61
N HIS A 312 -27.10 -12.37 14.70
CA HIS A 312 -27.83 -12.83 15.88
C HIS A 312 -27.65 -14.34 16.09
N GLN A 313 -27.70 -15.14 15.02
CA GLN A 313 -27.49 -16.58 15.07
C GLN A 313 -26.07 -16.96 15.50
N ALA A 314 -25.05 -16.30 14.95
CA ALA A 314 -23.65 -16.50 15.32
C ALA A 314 -23.42 -16.24 16.82
N ARG A 315 -24.02 -15.16 17.34
CA ARG A 315 -23.98 -14.84 18.77
C ARG A 315 -24.63 -15.93 19.61
N TRP A 316 -25.81 -16.40 19.22
CA TRP A 316 -26.50 -17.49 19.91
C TRP A 316 -25.69 -18.79 19.94
N ALA A 317 -24.89 -19.03 18.91
CA ALA A 317 -23.98 -20.17 18.85
C ALA A 317 -22.71 -19.99 19.71
N GLY A 318 -22.46 -18.78 20.24
CA GLY A 318 -21.35 -18.46 21.13
C GLY A 318 -20.11 -17.89 20.42
N ALA A 319 -20.27 -17.40 19.19
CA ALA A 319 -19.20 -16.68 18.50
C ALA A 319 -19.08 -15.25 19.02
N GLU A 320 -17.83 -14.76 19.10
CA GLU A 320 -17.52 -13.38 19.42
C GLU A 320 -17.74 -12.50 18.18
N ILE A 321 -18.27 -11.29 18.36
CA ILE A 321 -18.68 -10.42 17.24
C ILE A 321 -17.89 -9.12 17.26
N VAL A 322 -17.21 -8.83 16.15
CA VAL A 322 -16.52 -7.55 15.88
C VAL A 322 -17.23 -6.84 14.74
N ILE A 323 -17.69 -5.62 14.96
CA ILE A 323 -18.34 -4.80 13.95
C ILE A 323 -17.37 -3.69 13.52
N ILE A 324 -17.10 -3.59 12.23
CA ILE A 324 -16.33 -2.50 11.62
C ILE A 324 -17.31 -1.66 10.79
N GLY A 325 -17.76 -0.53 11.32
CA GLY A 325 -18.83 0.24 10.72
C GLY A 325 -19.68 0.99 11.74
N GLN A 326 -20.84 1.47 11.30
CA GLN A 326 -21.75 2.15 12.20
C GLN A 326 -22.47 1.15 13.11
N GLN A 327 -22.65 1.53 14.38
CA GLN A 327 -23.43 0.73 15.32
C GLN A 327 -24.92 0.89 15.00
N GLU A 328 -25.43 0.07 14.08
CA GLU A 328 -26.84 0.05 13.76
C GLU A 328 -27.65 -0.60 14.89
N SER A 329 -28.87 -0.11 15.13
CA SER A 329 -29.77 -0.70 16.13
C SER A 329 -30.00 -2.19 15.92
N ALA A 330 -30.03 -2.66 14.65
CA ALA A 330 -30.22 -4.05 14.28
C ALA A 330 -29.02 -4.96 14.63
N LEU A 331 -27.81 -4.40 14.70
CA LEU A 331 -26.58 -5.13 15.03
C LEU A 331 -26.08 -4.84 16.45
N SER A 332 -26.64 -3.83 17.11
CA SER A 332 -26.21 -3.36 18.43
C SER A 332 -26.41 -4.40 19.51
N HIS A 333 -25.34 -4.70 20.25
CA HIS A 333 -25.37 -5.57 21.41
C HIS A 333 -24.21 -5.20 22.34
N PRO A 334 -24.39 -5.19 23.68
CA PRO A 334 -23.35 -4.77 24.63
C PRO A 334 -22.09 -5.65 24.65
N GLN A 335 -22.14 -6.83 24.06
CA GLN A 335 -21.00 -7.75 23.96
C GLN A 335 -20.19 -7.56 22.67
N ASN A 336 -20.69 -6.81 21.70
CA ASN A 336 -19.93 -6.55 20.47
C ASN A 336 -18.78 -5.61 20.75
N VAL A 337 -17.66 -5.86 20.10
CA VAL A 337 -16.62 -4.85 19.91
C VAL A 337 -16.97 -4.09 18.64
N THR A 338 -17.07 -2.76 18.73
CA THR A 338 -17.46 -1.92 17.59
C THR A 338 -16.37 -0.92 17.28
N LEU A 339 -15.88 -0.95 16.03
CA LEU A 339 -14.90 -0.03 15.49
C LEU A 339 -15.62 0.91 14.51
N PRO A 340 -15.94 2.15 14.91
CA PRO A 340 -16.72 3.08 14.08
C PRO A 340 -16.02 3.46 12.78
N LEU A 341 -16.83 3.68 11.73
CA LEU A 341 -16.38 4.20 10.44
C LEU A 341 -17.11 5.49 10.08
N ASN A 342 -16.33 6.56 9.86
CA ASN A 342 -16.84 7.84 9.36
C ASN A 342 -16.74 7.91 7.84
N ASP A 343 -15.65 7.37 7.28
CA ASP A 343 -15.48 7.14 5.85
C ASP A 343 -15.47 5.63 5.58
N PRO A 344 -16.42 5.08 4.81
CA PRO A 344 -16.52 3.65 4.59
C PRO A 344 -15.34 3.07 3.78
N ARG A 345 -14.57 3.91 3.07
CA ARG A 345 -13.43 3.46 2.24
C ARG A 345 -12.10 3.64 2.96
N TYR A 346 -11.70 4.89 3.18
CA TYR A 346 -10.39 5.19 3.77
C TYR A 346 -10.38 4.89 5.27
N GLY A 347 -11.52 5.08 5.93
CA GLY A 347 -11.69 4.70 7.33
C GLY A 347 -11.59 3.20 7.55
N ALA A 348 -12.17 2.39 6.65
CA ALA A 348 -12.05 0.93 6.72
C ALA A 348 -10.60 0.48 6.59
N LEU A 349 -9.84 1.07 5.67
CA LEU A 349 -8.41 0.82 5.51
C LEU A 349 -7.63 1.17 6.78
N LEU A 350 -7.85 2.35 7.35
CA LEU A 350 -7.21 2.78 8.60
C LEU A 350 -7.49 1.79 9.75
N VAL A 351 -8.75 1.41 9.96
CA VAL A 351 -9.11 0.46 11.02
C VAL A 351 -8.45 -0.90 10.79
N MET A 352 -8.40 -1.37 9.55
CA MET A 352 -7.74 -2.63 9.21
C MET A 352 -6.23 -2.58 9.46
N ASP A 353 -5.57 -1.47 9.12
CA ASP A 353 -4.15 -1.25 9.41
C ASP A 353 -3.91 -1.30 10.92
N LEU A 354 -4.63 -0.49 11.70
CA LEU A 354 -4.49 -0.44 13.16
C LEU A 354 -4.78 -1.78 13.83
N LEU A 355 -5.78 -2.51 13.35
CA LEU A 355 -6.13 -3.83 13.85
C LEU A 355 -5.03 -4.86 13.56
N CYS A 356 -4.49 -4.87 12.34
CA CYS A 356 -3.39 -5.77 11.97
C CYS A 356 -2.10 -5.44 12.73
N ASP A 357 -1.79 -4.15 12.93
CA ASP A 357 -0.63 -3.70 13.69
C ASP A 357 -0.75 -4.10 15.17
N ALA A 358 -1.91 -3.90 15.79
CA ALA A 358 -2.20 -4.38 17.13
C ALA A 358 -2.14 -5.93 17.22
N MET A 359 -2.41 -6.62 16.12
CA MET A 359 -2.25 -8.07 16.01
C MET A 359 -0.79 -8.53 15.88
N ALA A 360 0.10 -7.70 15.35
CA ALA A 360 1.50 -8.01 15.14
C ALA A 360 2.40 -7.72 16.37
N GLN A 361 1.94 -6.88 17.29
CA GLN A 361 2.61 -6.58 18.58
C GLN A 361 2.48 -7.71 19.59
#